data_AF-A0A7C2ZT51-F1
#
_entry.id   AF-A0A7C2ZT51-F1
#
_cell.length_a   1.000
_cell.length_b   1.000
_cell.length_c   1.000
_cell.angle_alpha   90.00
_cell.angle_beta   90.00
_cell.angle_gamma   90.00
#
_symmetry.space_group_name_H-M   'P 1'
#
loop_
_entity.id
_entity.type
_entity.pdbx_description
1 polymer ?
#
loop_
_entity_poly.entity_id
_entity_poly.type
_entity_poly.pdbx_seq_one_letter_code
_entity_poly.pdbx_strand_id
1 'polypeptide(L)'
;MRREIPLNGKDWRLLGLMPHEAEWRRIWERTPDLSTWEPPIDGEWILAEVPGDVQSALLEAGLMPNPYRKLNSYLCEWTWNRDWIYLKEFVVPEDLKGQRAVLRFDGVDYSCEVYLNGYHLGGHEGMFTPFEFDVSQHLNYGEINRLWVLVRKAPDEQWQIGRTSQVRTWKPRFAYGWDWCTRLVPIGIWQGVRLIFHGGYLIQDVWIRSHLSSGAAYLAICAEIESSARSLLTLSVEILDDEEVVSESRGEIPVSRGRETHMMYLRLENPKLWYPNGYGGQAMYR
;
A
#
# COMPACT_ATOMS: atom_id res chain seq x y z
N MET A 1 -0.81 20.75 8.02
CA MET A 1 -1.44 19.60 8.71
C MET A 1 -1.53 18.47 7.70
N ARG A 2 -1.14 17.23 8.07
CA ARG A 2 -1.34 16.04 7.23
C ARG A 2 -2.80 15.62 7.36
N ARG A 3 -3.48 15.40 6.24
CA ARG A 3 -4.83 14.83 6.20
C ARG A 3 -4.81 13.61 5.30
N GLU A 4 -5.52 12.57 5.69
CA GLU A 4 -5.64 11.35 4.88
C GLU A 4 -7.09 11.08 4.52
N ILE A 5 -7.29 10.60 3.30
CA ILE A 5 -8.55 10.03 2.84
C ILE A 5 -8.29 8.57 2.50
N PRO A 6 -8.73 7.61 3.33
CA PRO A 6 -8.60 6.20 3.00
C PRO A 6 -9.49 5.88 1.80
N LEU A 7 -8.95 5.12 0.86
CA LEU A 7 -9.69 4.61 -0.30
C LEU A 7 -10.03 3.12 -0.15
N ASN A 8 -9.81 2.55 1.03
CA ASN A 8 -10.17 1.17 1.38
C ASN A 8 -11.71 0.99 1.41
N GLY A 9 -12.17 -0.25 1.26
CA GLY A 9 -13.59 -0.62 1.35
C GLY A 9 -14.00 -1.70 0.35
N LYS A 10 -15.28 -2.10 0.42
CA LYS A 10 -15.92 -3.11 -0.46
C LYS A 10 -16.60 -2.53 -1.70
N ASP A 11 -16.43 -1.23 -1.93
CA ASP A 11 -17.05 -0.45 -3.00
C ASP A 11 -16.11 -0.26 -4.20
N TRP A 12 -15.00 -1.00 -4.24
CA TRP A 12 -14.23 -1.14 -5.47
C TRP A 12 -15.00 -2.04 -6.43
N ARG A 13 -14.89 -1.73 -7.72
CA ARG A 13 -15.40 -2.59 -8.79
C ARG A 13 -14.23 -3.32 -9.44
N LEU A 14 -14.43 -4.58 -9.77
CA LEU A 14 -13.45 -5.48 -10.34
C LEU A 14 -13.97 -6.08 -11.65
N LEU A 15 -13.09 -6.17 -12.64
CA LEU A 15 -13.39 -6.79 -13.92
C LEU A 15 -12.18 -7.59 -14.42
N GLY A 16 -12.43 -8.82 -14.86
CA GLY A 16 -11.41 -9.68 -15.47
C GLY A 16 -11.29 -9.44 -16.97
N LEU A 17 -10.07 -9.45 -17.48
CA LEU A 17 -9.72 -9.23 -18.88
C LEU A 17 -8.76 -10.30 -19.38
N MET A 18 -8.73 -10.51 -20.71
CA MET A 18 -7.62 -11.24 -21.30
C MET A 18 -6.32 -10.43 -21.15
N PRO A 19 -5.15 -11.08 -21.00
CA PRO A 19 -3.88 -10.37 -20.95
C PRO A 19 -3.71 -9.40 -22.14
N HIS A 20 -3.27 -8.18 -21.87
CA HIS A 20 -3.08 -7.08 -22.84
C HIS A 20 -4.36 -6.51 -23.48
N GLU A 21 -5.54 -7.00 -23.13
CA GLU A 21 -6.81 -6.49 -23.67
C GLU A 21 -7.08 -5.05 -23.24
N ALA A 22 -6.68 -4.68 -22.03
CA ALA A 22 -6.87 -3.33 -21.49
C ALA A 22 -6.16 -2.27 -22.33
N GLU A 23 -4.92 -2.54 -22.74
CA GLU A 23 -4.12 -1.69 -23.62
C GLU A 23 -4.71 -1.58 -25.00
N TRP A 24 -5.08 -2.72 -25.59
CA TRP A 24 -5.66 -2.74 -26.93
C TRP A 24 -6.95 -1.92 -27.01
N ARG A 25 -7.78 -1.99 -25.96
CA ARG A 25 -9.03 -1.23 -25.86
C ARG A 25 -8.87 0.20 -25.33
N ARG A 26 -7.70 0.55 -24.78
CA ARG A 26 -7.41 1.85 -24.13
C ARG A 26 -8.47 2.22 -23.09
N ILE A 27 -8.77 1.29 -22.18
CA ILE A 27 -9.91 1.36 -21.25
C ILE A 27 -9.86 2.60 -20.33
N TRP A 28 -8.67 3.18 -20.09
CA TRP A 28 -8.49 4.39 -19.29
C TRP A 28 -8.66 5.71 -20.05
N GLU A 29 -8.41 5.75 -21.37
CA GLU A 29 -8.56 6.97 -22.19
C GLU A 29 -10.03 7.31 -22.41
N ARG A 30 -10.87 6.28 -22.44
CA ARG A 30 -12.30 6.41 -22.32
C ARG A 30 -12.51 6.42 -20.82
N THR A 31 -12.80 7.55 -20.17
CA THR A 31 -13.41 7.53 -18.82
C THR A 31 -14.89 7.31 -19.05
N PRO A 32 -15.34 6.11 -19.45
CA PRO A 32 -16.68 6.00 -19.96
C PRO A 32 -17.59 6.16 -18.75
N ASP A 33 -18.78 6.70 -18.97
CA ASP A 33 -19.84 6.30 -18.07
C ASP A 33 -19.92 4.77 -18.14
N LEU A 34 -19.67 4.09 -17.01
CA LEU A 34 -19.74 2.63 -16.97
C LEU A 34 -21.11 2.10 -17.38
N SER A 35 -22.16 2.93 -17.31
CA SER A 35 -23.48 2.60 -17.83
C SER A 35 -23.49 2.39 -19.36
N THR A 36 -22.51 2.95 -20.06
CA THR A 36 -22.37 2.90 -21.54
C THR A 36 -21.25 2.00 -22.01
N TRP A 37 -20.49 1.40 -21.08
CA TRP A 37 -19.35 0.57 -21.42
C TRP A 37 -19.75 -0.90 -21.39
N GLU A 38 -19.85 -1.51 -22.57
CA GLU A 38 -20.03 -2.95 -22.68
C GLU A 38 -18.72 -3.65 -22.30
N PRO A 39 -18.71 -4.43 -21.21
CA PRO A 39 -17.55 -5.24 -20.87
C PRO A 39 -17.29 -6.26 -21.99
N PRO A 40 -16.06 -6.77 -22.13
CA PRO A 40 -15.77 -7.82 -23.09
C PRO A 40 -16.67 -9.05 -22.88
N ILE A 41 -16.72 -9.91 -23.91
CA ILE A 41 -17.71 -10.98 -24.17
C ILE A 41 -18.00 -11.91 -22.96
N ASP A 42 -17.18 -11.92 -21.91
CA ASP A 42 -17.33 -12.73 -20.69
C ASP A 42 -17.07 -11.97 -19.36
N GLY A 43 -17.13 -10.63 -19.34
CA GLY A 43 -16.82 -9.83 -18.15
C GLY A 43 -18.06 -9.20 -17.52
N GLU A 44 -18.33 -9.47 -16.24
CA GLU A 44 -19.27 -8.68 -15.43
C GLU A 44 -18.47 -7.88 -14.39
N TRP A 45 -18.85 -6.63 -14.17
CA TRP A 45 -18.32 -5.86 -13.05
C TRP A 45 -18.84 -6.47 -11.74
N ILE A 46 -17.92 -6.90 -10.89
CA ILE A 46 -18.24 -7.36 -9.54
C ILE A 46 -17.71 -6.39 -8.49
N LEU A 47 -18.20 -6.49 -7.27
CA LEU A 47 -17.61 -5.76 -6.14
C LEU A 47 -16.33 -6.45 -5.67
N ALA A 48 -15.39 -5.66 -5.17
CA ALA A 48 -14.16 -6.14 -4.55
C ALA A 48 -13.85 -5.34 -3.29
N GLU A 49 -13.22 -6.02 -2.33
CA GLU A 49 -12.69 -5.41 -1.12
C GLU A 49 -11.22 -5.02 -1.32
N VAL A 50 -10.86 -3.81 -0.90
CA VAL A 50 -9.48 -3.34 -0.80
C VAL A 50 -9.24 -2.87 0.63
N PRO A 51 -8.24 -3.40 1.35
CA PRO A 51 -7.30 -4.44 0.93
C PRO A 51 -7.97 -5.80 0.69
N GLY A 52 -7.52 -6.53 -0.33
CA GLY A 52 -8.05 -7.84 -0.68
C GLY A 52 -7.41 -8.44 -1.92
N ASP A 53 -8.01 -9.51 -2.42
CA ASP A 53 -7.55 -10.25 -3.60
C ASP A 53 -8.70 -10.58 -4.55
N VAL A 54 -8.34 -10.82 -5.82
CA VAL A 54 -9.27 -11.16 -6.89
C VAL A 54 -10.05 -12.44 -6.59
N GLN A 55 -9.38 -13.46 -6.03
CA GLN A 55 -10.00 -14.75 -5.76
C GLN A 55 -11.11 -14.63 -4.71
N SER A 56 -10.88 -13.87 -3.64
CA SER A 56 -11.88 -13.57 -2.63
C SER A 56 -13.09 -12.85 -3.24
N ALA A 57 -12.87 -11.83 -4.08
CA ALA A 57 -13.95 -11.12 -4.77
C ALA A 57 -14.77 -12.06 -5.70
N LEU A 58 -14.10 -12.92 -6.47
CA LEU A 58 -14.77 -13.91 -7.33
C LEU A 58 -15.55 -14.96 -6.55
N LEU A 59 -15.02 -15.40 -5.40
CA LEU A 59 -15.68 -16.34 -4.52
C LEU A 59 -16.96 -15.73 -3.94
N GLU A 60 -16.90 -14.48 -3.49
CA GLU A 60 -18.05 -13.72 -2.98
C GLU A 60 -19.11 -13.48 -4.06
N ALA A 61 -18.68 -13.20 -5.29
CA ALA A 61 -19.56 -13.03 -6.45
C ALA A 61 -20.14 -14.36 -6.98
N GLY A 62 -19.71 -15.51 -6.47
CA GLY A 62 -20.14 -16.83 -6.95
C GLY A 62 -19.59 -17.22 -8.33
N LEU A 63 -18.60 -16.48 -8.85
CA LEU A 63 -17.95 -16.71 -10.15
C LEU A 63 -16.76 -17.67 -10.06
N MET A 64 -16.29 -17.97 -8.85
CA MET A 64 -15.25 -18.96 -8.60
C MET A 64 -15.72 -19.95 -7.52
N PRO A 65 -15.57 -21.27 -7.72
CA PRO A 65 -15.91 -22.25 -6.69
C PRO A 65 -14.93 -22.11 -5.51
N ASN A 66 -15.36 -22.53 -4.31
CA ASN A 66 -14.47 -22.54 -3.14
C ASN A 66 -13.23 -23.42 -3.41
N PRO A 67 -12.01 -22.85 -3.44
CA PRO A 67 -10.80 -23.56 -3.86
C PRO A 67 -10.35 -24.63 -2.86
N TYR A 68 -10.83 -24.55 -1.61
CA TYR A 68 -10.49 -25.48 -0.53
C TYR A 68 -11.38 -26.74 -0.50
N ARG A 69 -12.30 -26.90 -1.47
CA ARG A 69 -13.16 -28.08 -1.57
C ARG A 69 -12.70 -29.02 -2.67
N LYS A 70 -12.50 -30.30 -2.33
CA LYS A 70 -12.16 -31.38 -3.27
C LYS A 70 -11.00 -30.97 -4.18
N LEU A 71 -11.23 -30.91 -5.50
CA LEU A 71 -10.27 -30.58 -6.55
C LEU A 71 -10.56 -29.22 -7.19
N ASN A 72 -11.32 -28.35 -6.51
CA ASN A 72 -11.76 -27.07 -7.08
C ASN A 72 -10.60 -26.11 -7.35
N SER A 73 -9.43 -26.28 -6.73
CA SER A 73 -8.27 -25.43 -7.02
C SER A 73 -7.87 -25.46 -8.49
N TYR A 74 -8.02 -26.60 -9.19
CA TYR A 74 -7.78 -26.69 -10.64
C TYR A 74 -8.75 -25.81 -11.44
N LEU A 75 -9.99 -25.65 -10.96
CA LEU A 75 -11.00 -24.81 -11.60
C LEU A 75 -10.74 -23.31 -11.40
N CYS A 76 -9.80 -22.95 -10.52
CA CYS A 76 -9.44 -21.58 -10.18
C CYS A 76 -8.21 -21.09 -10.95
N GLU A 77 -7.53 -21.95 -11.73
CA GLU A 77 -6.25 -21.61 -12.37
C GLU A 77 -6.32 -20.41 -13.32
N TRP A 78 -7.49 -20.16 -13.90
CA TRP A 78 -7.70 -19.04 -14.80
C TRP A 78 -7.54 -17.68 -14.11
N THR A 79 -7.77 -17.57 -12.80
CA THR A 79 -7.88 -16.26 -12.15
C THR A 79 -6.56 -15.49 -12.19
N TRP A 80 -5.43 -16.16 -11.93
CA TRP A 80 -4.10 -15.54 -11.98
C TRP A 80 -3.44 -15.55 -13.35
N ASN A 81 -4.12 -16.08 -14.37
CA ASN A 81 -3.70 -16.03 -15.77
C ASN A 81 -4.40 -14.91 -16.57
N ARG A 82 -5.19 -14.06 -15.89
CA ARG A 82 -5.88 -12.91 -16.45
C ARG A 82 -5.34 -11.60 -15.89
N ASP A 83 -5.54 -10.53 -16.65
CA ASP A 83 -5.39 -9.17 -16.15
C ASP A 83 -6.70 -8.74 -15.48
N TRP A 84 -6.62 -7.84 -14.50
CA TRP A 84 -7.75 -7.41 -13.70
C TRP A 84 -7.76 -5.90 -13.54
N ILE A 85 -8.92 -5.29 -13.76
CA ILE A 85 -9.12 -3.86 -13.52
C ILE A 85 -9.87 -3.69 -12.21
N TYR A 86 -9.26 -2.92 -11.31
CA TYR A 86 -9.91 -2.34 -10.14
C TYR A 86 -10.30 -0.89 -10.45
N LEU A 87 -11.53 -0.52 -10.12
CA LEU A 87 -12.06 0.84 -10.26
C LEU A 87 -12.63 1.33 -8.94
N LYS A 88 -12.16 2.50 -8.51
CA LYS A 88 -12.68 3.25 -7.37
C LYS A 88 -13.19 4.61 -7.81
N GLU A 89 -14.40 4.94 -7.37
CA GLU A 89 -14.93 6.29 -7.43
C GLU A 89 -14.89 6.92 -6.04
N PHE A 90 -14.46 8.18 -5.95
CA PHE A 90 -14.37 8.91 -4.68
C PHE A 90 -14.45 10.42 -4.92
N VAL A 91 -14.81 11.17 -3.89
CA VAL A 91 -14.88 12.64 -3.93
C VAL A 91 -13.80 13.22 -3.03
N VAL A 92 -13.07 14.22 -3.54
CA VAL A 92 -12.12 15.00 -2.74
C VAL A 92 -12.76 16.35 -2.37
N PRO A 93 -12.86 16.69 -1.08
CA PRO A 93 -13.38 17.99 -0.63
C PRO A 93 -12.61 19.19 -1.19
N GLU A 94 -13.31 20.30 -1.51
CA GLU A 94 -12.69 21.52 -2.07
C GLU A 94 -11.72 22.23 -1.13
N ASP A 95 -11.86 22.08 0.19
CA ASP A 95 -10.98 22.68 1.21
C ASP A 95 -9.55 22.14 1.17
N LEU A 96 -9.32 21.04 0.43
CA LEU A 96 -8.00 20.45 0.22
C LEU A 96 -7.27 20.98 -1.02
N LYS A 97 -7.94 21.79 -1.84
CA LYS A 97 -7.36 22.36 -3.05
C LYS A 97 -6.13 23.22 -2.72
N GLY A 98 -5.07 23.04 -3.49
CA GLY A 98 -3.81 23.79 -3.34
C GLY A 98 -2.82 23.17 -2.34
N GLN A 99 -3.21 22.11 -1.61
CA GLN A 99 -2.26 21.28 -0.87
C GLN A 99 -1.57 20.29 -1.80
N ARG A 100 -0.39 19.79 -1.41
CA ARG A 100 0.24 18.67 -2.12
C ARG A 100 -0.57 17.41 -1.81
N ALA A 101 -0.92 16.66 -2.86
CA ALA A 101 -1.69 15.44 -2.77
C ALA A 101 -0.88 14.25 -3.32
N VAL A 102 -0.75 13.21 -2.50
CA VAL A 102 -0.04 11.97 -2.85
C VAL A 102 -1.02 10.81 -2.78
N LEU A 103 -1.10 10.01 -3.84
CA LEU A 103 -1.80 8.74 -3.84
C LEU A 103 -0.81 7.65 -3.44
N ARG A 104 -1.07 6.96 -2.33
CA ARG A 104 -0.21 5.91 -1.79
C ARG A 104 -0.90 4.55 -1.85
N PHE A 105 -0.17 3.57 -2.35
CA PHE A 105 -0.48 2.15 -2.26
C PHE A 105 0.52 1.50 -1.32
N ASP A 106 0.04 0.79 -0.30
CA ASP A 106 0.92 0.07 0.61
C ASP A 106 1.41 -1.27 0.01
N GLY A 107 0.67 -1.82 -0.95
CA GLY A 107 1.06 -3.05 -1.63
C GLY A 107 0.05 -3.52 -2.68
N VAL A 108 0.55 -3.89 -3.86
CA VAL A 108 -0.21 -4.52 -4.94
C VAL A 108 0.50 -5.81 -5.35
N ASP A 109 -0.26 -6.88 -5.53
CA ASP A 109 0.23 -8.19 -5.92
C ASP A 109 -0.15 -8.47 -7.39
N TYR A 110 0.77 -8.42 -8.37
CA TYR A 110 2.22 -8.16 -8.26
C TYR A 110 2.69 -6.97 -9.10
N SER A 111 2.18 -6.85 -10.32
CA SER A 111 2.48 -5.75 -11.24
C SER A 111 1.19 -4.98 -11.53
N CYS A 112 1.26 -3.65 -11.58
CA CYS A 112 0.12 -2.84 -11.93
C CYS A 112 0.47 -1.57 -12.70
N GLU A 113 -0.54 -1.03 -13.39
CA GLU A 113 -0.55 0.30 -13.99
C GLU A 113 -1.69 1.12 -13.37
N VAL A 114 -1.42 2.37 -13.01
CA VAL A 114 -2.37 3.24 -12.29
C VAL A 114 -2.75 4.45 -13.14
N TYR A 115 -4.05 4.71 -13.20
CA TYR A 115 -4.62 5.85 -13.91
C TYR A 115 -5.62 6.59 -13.01
N LEU A 116 -5.56 7.92 -13.03
CA LEU A 116 -6.48 8.77 -12.29
C LEU A 116 -7.12 9.77 -13.26
N ASN A 117 -8.45 9.77 -13.34
CA ASN A 117 -9.21 10.68 -14.22
C ASN A 117 -8.72 10.66 -15.68
N GLY A 118 -8.29 9.48 -16.16
CA GLY A 118 -7.75 9.27 -17.50
C GLY A 118 -6.25 9.56 -17.66
N TYR A 119 -5.60 10.15 -16.66
CA TYR A 119 -4.15 10.38 -16.66
C TYR A 119 -3.39 9.15 -16.19
N HIS A 120 -2.39 8.72 -16.95
CA HIS A 120 -1.47 7.66 -16.54
C HIS A 120 -0.49 8.19 -15.49
N LEU A 121 -0.51 7.61 -14.29
CA LEU A 121 0.38 8.01 -13.20
C LEU A 121 1.71 7.24 -13.25
N GLY A 122 1.67 6.00 -13.73
CA GLY A 122 2.81 5.09 -13.82
C GLY A 122 2.44 3.68 -13.37
N GLY A 123 3.45 2.81 -13.28
CA GLY A 123 3.30 1.42 -12.87
C GLY A 123 4.17 1.05 -11.67
N HIS A 124 3.86 -0.09 -11.07
CA HIS A 124 4.64 -0.70 -10.00
C HIS A 124 4.80 -2.20 -10.22
N GLU A 125 5.96 -2.73 -9.86
CA GLU A 125 6.25 -4.16 -9.81
C GLU A 125 6.87 -4.51 -8.46
N GLY A 126 6.26 -5.46 -7.75
CA GLY A 126 6.71 -5.90 -6.43
C GLY A 126 5.56 -6.00 -5.44
N MET A 127 5.49 -7.08 -4.67
CA MET A 127 4.42 -7.27 -3.68
C MET A 127 4.68 -6.52 -2.37
N PHE A 128 5.94 -6.41 -1.95
CA PHE A 128 6.32 -6.06 -0.58
C PHE A 128 6.75 -4.59 -0.39
N THR A 129 6.65 -3.77 -1.43
CA THR A 129 7.10 -2.39 -1.40
C THR A 129 5.93 -1.44 -1.63
N PRO A 130 5.73 -0.44 -0.75
CA PRO A 130 4.76 0.62 -1.02
C PRO A 130 5.25 1.50 -2.17
N PHE A 131 4.31 2.17 -2.83
CA PHE A 131 4.61 3.13 -3.89
C PHE A 131 3.61 4.28 -3.90
N GLU A 132 4.04 5.40 -4.47
CA GLU A 132 3.35 6.68 -4.37
C GLU A 132 3.38 7.44 -5.70
N PHE A 133 2.33 8.22 -5.96
CA PHE A 133 2.26 9.15 -7.07
C PHE A 133 1.83 10.52 -6.58
N ASP A 134 2.49 11.58 -7.08
CA ASP A 134 2.00 12.95 -6.90
C ASP A 134 0.78 13.16 -7.81
N VAL A 135 -0.38 13.37 -7.21
CA VAL A 135 -1.66 13.54 -7.90
C VAL A 135 -2.21 14.94 -7.77
N SER A 136 -1.40 15.89 -7.28
CA SER A 136 -1.83 17.26 -6.98
C SER A 136 -2.51 17.96 -8.18
N GLN A 137 -2.06 17.64 -9.40
CA GLN A 137 -2.56 18.24 -10.65
C GLN A 137 -3.67 17.43 -11.34
N HIS A 138 -3.98 16.22 -10.86
CA HIS A 138 -4.87 15.29 -11.54
C HIS A 138 -6.20 15.07 -10.80
N LEU A 139 -6.37 15.66 -9.62
CA LEU A 139 -7.59 15.56 -8.82
C LEU A 139 -8.65 16.60 -9.23
N ASN A 140 -9.89 16.14 -9.34
CA ASN A 140 -11.08 16.98 -9.48
C ASN A 140 -11.66 17.21 -8.08
N TYR A 141 -11.58 18.44 -7.57
CA TYR A 141 -12.08 18.79 -6.24
C TYR A 141 -13.59 19.09 -6.31
N GLY A 142 -14.36 18.60 -5.34
CA GLY A 142 -15.82 18.74 -5.31
C GLY A 142 -16.59 17.79 -6.26
N GLU A 143 -15.88 17.04 -7.10
CA GLU A 143 -16.44 16.15 -8.11
C GLU A 143 -15.98 14.69 -7.91
N ILE A 144 -16.58 13.78 -8.68
CA ILE A 144 -16.20 12.37 -8.68
C ILE A 144 -14.86 12.20 -9.40
N ASN A 145 -13.90 11.59 -8.70
CA ASN A 145 -12.64 11.12 -9.23
C ASN A 145 -12.75 9.62 -9.51
N ARG A 146 -12.09 9.16 -10.58
CA ARG A 146 -12.02 7.76 -10.99
C ARG A 146 -10.58 7.28 -10.97
N LEU A 147 -10.28 6.38 -10.05
CA LEU A 147 -9.01 5.68 -9.95
C LEU A 147 -9.13 4.29 -10.56
N TRP A 148 -8.37 4.05 -11.61
CA TRP A 148 -8.25 2.77 -12.29
C TRP A 148 -6.91 2.15 -11.96
N VAL A 149 -6.90 0.88 -11.58
CA VAL A 149 -5.69 0.10 -11.32
C VAL A 149 -5.78 -1.18 -12.13
N LEU A 150 -4.94 -1.28 -13.16
CA LEU A 150 -4.79 -2.48 -13.96
C LEU A 150 -3.75 -3.37 -13.29
N VAL A 151 -4.21 -4.42 -12.61
CA VAL A 151 -3.37 -5.47 -12.04
C VAL A 151 -3.11 -6.52 -13.10
N ARG A 152 -1.84 -6.81 -13.37
CA ARG A 152 -1.43 -7.81 -14.36
C ARG A 152 -1.59 -9.22 -13.84
N LYS A 153 -1.69 -10.17 -14.77
CA LYS A 153 -1.59 -11.61 -14.46
C LYS A 153 -0.39 -11.87 -13.56
N ALA A 154 -0.49 -12.89 -12.71
CA ALA A 154 0.62 -13.26 -11.85
C ALA A 154 1.85 -13.60 -12.70
N PRO A 155 3.06 -13.23 -12.24
CA PRO A 155 4.26 -13.62 -12.95
C PRO A 155 4.41 -15.13 -12.94
N ASP A 156 4.98 -15.68 -14.01
CA ASP A 156 5.27 -17.10 -14.11
C ASP A 156 6.48 -17.42 -13.21
N GLU A 157 6.25 -18.23 -12.18
CA GLU A 157 7.26 -18.55 -11.17
C GLU A 157 7.23 -20.02 -10.77
N GLN A 158 8.37 -20.50 -10.27
CA GLN A 158 8.53 -21.84 -9.73
C GLN A 158 7.78 -22.01 -8.41
N TRP A 159 7.20 -23.20 -8.23
CA TRP A 159 6.89 -23.73 -6.90
C TRP A 159 8.13 -23.76 -6.00
N GLN A 160 7.95 -23.93 -4.69
CA GLN A 160 9.11 -23.93 -3.80
C GLN A 160 10.05 -25.13 -3.99
N ILE A 161 9.50 -26.31 -4.28
CA ILE A 161 10.24 -27.57 -4.20
C ILE A 161 11.11 -27.76 -5.44
N GLY A 162 12.41 -27.53 -5.28
CA GLY A 162 13.39 -27.69 -6.36
C GLY A 162 13.25 -26.59 -7.41
N ARG A 163 14.38 -26.05 -7.90
CA ARG A 163 14.48 -24.90 -8.83
C ARG A 163 14.49 -23.50 -8.20
N THR A 164 14.89 -23.36 -6.94
CA THR A 164 15.16 -22.03 -6.32
C THR A 164 16.10 -21.16 -7.18
N SER A 165 17.07 -21.75 -7.89
CA SER A 165 17.97 -21.02 -8.81
C SER A 165 17.27 -20.37 -10.01
N GLN A 166 16.04 -20.78 -10.34
CA GLN A 166 15.24 -20.24 -11.43
C GLN A 166 14.27 -19.14 -10.97
N VAL A 167 14.17 -18.88 -9.66
CA VAL A 167 13.29 -17.84 -9.11
C VAL A 167 13.76 -16.46 -9.53
N ARG A 168 12.82 -15.61 -9.95
CA ARG A 168 13.08 -14.23 -10.41
C ARG A 168 12.20 -13.19 -9.73
N THR A 169 11.14 -13.62 -9.04
CA THR A 169 10.16 -12.71 -8.44
C THR A 169 10.18 -12.73 -6.92
N TRP A 170 9.85 -11.59 -6.32
CA TRP A 170 9.71 -11.42 -4.88
C TRP A 170 8.24 -11.49 -4.49
N LYS A 171 7.69 -12.72 -4.55
CA LYS A 171 6.31 -13.06 -4.22
C LYS A 171 6.28 -14.39 -3.43
N PRO A 172 5.33 -14.62 -2.52
CA PRO A 172 5.29 -15.85 -1.74
C PRO A 172 5.21 -17.11 -2.60
N ARG A 173 6.29 -17.88 -2.63
CA ARG A 173 6.41 -19.09 -3.47
C ARG A 173 5.45 -20.22 -3.09
N PHE A 174 4.97 -20.25 -1.84
CA PHE A 174 4.00 -21.26 -1.43
C PHE A 174 2.71 -21.21 -2.25
N ALA A 175 2.33 -20.01 -2.71
CA ALA A 175 1.16 -19.83 -3.56
C ALA A 175 1.31 -20.50 -4.94
N TYR A 176 2.55 -20.63 -5.43
CA TYR A 176 2.87 -21.34 -6.68
C TYR A 176 2.93 -22.88 -6.50
N GLY A 177 2.89 -23.35 -5.26
CA GLY A 177 2.86 -24.76 -4.87
C GLY A 177 3.83 -25.09 -3.74
N TRP A 178 3.38 -25.92 -2.80
CA TRP A 178 4.18 -26.49 -1.71
C TRP A 178 3.68 -27.90 -1.32
N ASP A 179 4.42 -28.64 -0.49
CA ASP A 179 4.01 -29.94 0.05
C ASP A 179 2.80 -29.88 1.02
N TRP A 180 2.42 -28.70 1.51
CA TRP A 180 1.29 -28.50 2.43
C TRP A 180 0.18 -27.60 1.88
N CYS A 181 0.31 -27.07 0.65
CA CYS A 181 -0.75 -26.29 0.02
C CYS A 181 -0.84 -26.52 -1.49
N THR A 182 -2.07 -26.46 -1.99
CA THR A 182 -2.33 -26.48 -3.43
C THR A 182 -1.82 -25.19 -4.09
N ARG A 183 -1.60 -25.23 -5.41
CA ARG A 183 -1.29 -24.03 -6.18
C ARG A 183 -2.54 -23.15 -6.25
N LEU A 184 -2.44 -21.96 -5.67
CA LEU A 184 -3.47 -20.93 -5.68
C LEU A 184 -2.74 -19.60 -5.59
N VAL A 185 -2.53 -18.94 -6.73
CA VAL A 185 -1.66 -17.76 -6.82
C VAL A 185 -2.51 -16.49 -6.64
N PRO A 186 -2.50 -15.83 -5.46
CA PRO A 186 -3.31 -14.63 -5.24
C PRO A 186 -2.82 -13.49 -6.12
N ILE A 187 -3.71 -12.57 -6.47
CA ILE A 187 -3.39 -11.31 -7.15
C ILE A 187 -4.42 -10.26 -6.70
N GLY A 188 -4.02 -8.99 -6.64
CA GLY A 188 -4.92 -7.91 -6.24
C GLY A 188 -4.24 -6.82 -5.42
N ILE A 189 -5.04 -5.89 -4.90
CA ILE A 189 -4.58 -4.78 -4.07
C ILE A 189 -4.61 -5.23 -2.61
N TRP A 190 -3.53 -5.89 -2.17
CA TRP A 190 -3.51 -6.65 -0.91
C TRP A 190 -3.25 -5.82 0.34
N GLN A 191 -2.87 -4.53 0.19
CA GLN A 191 -2.76 -3.58 1.30
C GLN A 191 -3.52 -2.27 1.00
N GLY A 192 -3.45 -1.33 1.96
CA GLY A 192 -4.24 -0.10 1.93
C GLY A 192 -3.91 0.83 0.77
N VAL A 193 -4.92 1.58 0.36
CA VAL A 193 -4.80 2.69 -0.60
C VAL A 193 -5.34 3.96 0.06
N ARG A 194 -4.60 5.06 -0.04
CA ARG A 194 -5.00 6.33 0.56
C ARG A 194 -4.48 7.54 -0.21
N LEU A 195 -5.23 8.64 -0.12
CA LEU A 195 -4.74 9.96 -0.47
C LEU A 195 -4.17 10.63 0.77
N ILE A 196 -2.99 11.23 0.63
CA ILE A 196 -2.30 11.98 1.67
C ILE A 196 -2.16 13.42 1.20
N PHE A 197 -2.76 14.34 1.94
CA PHE A 197 -2.66 15.77 1.72
C PHE A 197 -1.74 16.38 2.76
N HIS A 198 -0.80 17.22 2.33
CA HIS A 198 0.10 17.91 3.25
C HIS A 198 0.57 19.26 2.70
N GLY A 199 0.94 20.14 3.63
CA GLY A 199 1.37 21.53 3.34
C GLY A 199 2.82 21.66 2.85
N GLY A 200 3.38 20.61 2.25
CA GLY A 200 4.76 20.62 1.73
C GLY A 200 5.83 20.06 2.66
N TYR A 201 5.51 19.71 3.90
CA TYR A 201 6.42 19.02 4.83
C TYR A 201 5.78 17.70 5.26
N LEU A 202 6.55 16.61 5.24
CA LEU A 202 6.07 15.27 5.57
C LEU A 202 7.17 14.46 6.28
N ILE A 203 6.85 13.89 7.43
CA ILE A 203 7.68 12.85 8.05
C ILE A 203 7.41 11.55 7.30
N GLN A 204 8.41 11.06 6.58
CA GLN A 204 8.34 9.85 5.76
C GLN A 204 8.56 8.59 6.59
N ASP A 205 9.53 8.64 7.51
CA ASP A 205 9.89 7.52 8.37
C ASP A 205 10.42 8.03 9.72
N VAL A 206 10.26 7.23 10.76
CA VAL A 206 10.82 7.45 12.10
C VAL A 206 11.37 6.14 12.62
N TRP A 207 12.64 6.13 13.00
CA TRP A 207 13.26 4.96 13.62
C TRP A 207 14.14 5.36 14.80
N ILE A 208 14.34 4.42 15.71
CA ILE A 208 15.07 4.65 16.96
C ILE A 208 16.30 3.75 16.97
N ARG A 209 17.45 4.34 17.27
CA ARG A 209 18.66 3.60 17.64
C ARG A 209 18.88 3.73 19.14
N SER A 210 18.88 2.59 19.84
CA SER A 210 19.04 2.55 21.28
C SER A 210 20.37 1.94 21.69
N HIS A 211 20.99 2.50 22.73
CA HIS A 211 22.14 1.93 23.40
C HIS A 211 21.95 1.98 24.91
N LEU A 212 22.14 0.84 25.60
CA LEU A 212 22.09 0.78 27.05
C LEU A 212 23.51 0.93 27.61
N SER A 213 23.69 1.88 28.53
CA SER A 213 24.95 2.07 29.25
C SER A 213 24.70 2.66 30.63
N SER A 214 25.45 2.20 31.63
CA SER A 214 25.38 2.69 33.01
C SER A 214 23.97 2.79 33.61
N GLY A 215 23.08 1.84 33.31
CA GLY A 215 21.70 1.83 33.82
C GLY A 215 20.72 2.79 33.14
N ALA A 216 21.14 3.45 32.06
CA ALA A 216 20.30 4.34 31.26
C ALA A 216 20.20 3.85 29.80
N ALA A 217 19.11 4.22 29.14
CA ALA A 217 18.97 4.10 27.68
C ALA A 217 19.30 5.44 27.01
N TYR A 218 20.19 5.38 26.02
CA TYR A 218 20.52 6.49 25.13
C TYR A 218 19.86 6.22 23.79
N LEU A 219 19.02 7.16 23.36
CA LEU A 219 18.16 7.00 22.20
C LEU A 219 18.51 8.07 21.17
N ALA A 220 18.83 7.64 19.95
CA ALA A 220 18.88 8.51 18.79
C ALA A 220 17.60 8.30 17.99
N ILE A 221 16.73 9.30 18.04
CA ILE A 221 15.47 9.34 17.31
C ILE A 221 15.76 9.96 15.95
N CYS A 222 15.63 9.15 14.91
CA CYS A 222 15.87 9.54 13.54
C CYS A 222 14.53 9.77 12.84
N ALA A 223 14.38 10.89 12.15
CA ALA A 223 13.22 11.18 11.32
C ALA A 223 13.68 11.52 9.90
N GLU A 224 13.15 10.81 8.90
CA GLU A 224 13.27 11.21 7.50
C GLU A 224 12.16 12.21 7.19
N ILE A 225 12.53 13.42 6.77
CA ILE A 225 11.62 14.51 6.50
C ILE A 225 11.74 14.91 5.02
N GLU A 226 10.62 14.87 4.31
CA GLU A 226 10.50 15.44 2.97
C GLU A 226 9.97 16.87 3.07
N SER A 227 10.67 17.81 2.45
CA SER A 227 10.30 19.23 2.44
C SER A 227 10.22 19.77 1.01
N SER A 228 9.21 20.58 0.73
CA SER A 228 9.00 21.22 -0.58
C SER A 228 9.85 22.46 -0.79
N ALA A 229 10.34 23.06 0.29
CA ALA A 229 11.10 24.30 0.29
C ALA A 229 12.06 24.35 1.47
N ARG A 230 13.06 25.23 1.36
CA ARG A 230 13.95 25.52 2.49
C ARG A 230 13.16 26.21 3.59
N SER A 231 13.26 25.70 4.81
CA SER A 231 12.56 26.25 5.98
C SER A 231 13.32 25.92 7.27
N LEU A 232 12.91 26.55 8.36
CA LEU A 232 13.31 26.18 9.71
C LEU A 232 12.09 25.57 10.40
N LEU A 233 12.16 24.28 10.73
CA LEU A 233 11.08 23.56 11.39
C LEU A 233 11.43 23.35 12.86
N THR A 234 10.41 23.27 13.72
CA THR A 234 10.59 22.78 15.09
C THR A 234 10.24 21.31 15.14
N LEU A 235 11.20 20.48 15.51
CA LEU A 235 10.99 19.06 15.78
C LEU A 235 10.89 18.86 17.30
N SER A 236 9.84 18.19 17.74
CA SER A 236 9.63 17.80 19.13
C SER A 236 9.45 16.28 19.20
N VAL A 237 10.11 15.68 20.17
CA VAL A 237 9.98 14.25 20.47
C VAL A 237 9.69 14.11 21.95
N GLU A 238 8.66 13.32 22.25
CA GLU A 238 8.27 12.93 23.59
C GLU A 238 8.33 11.40 23.66
N ILE A 239 8.84 10.88 24.75
CA ILE A 239 8.80 9.45 25.08
C ILE A 239 7.74 9.29 26.15
N LEU A 240 6.75 8.46 25.87
CA LEU A 240 5.67 8.16 26.81
C LEU A 240 5.81 6.76 27.38
N ASP A 241 5.62 6.66 28.68
CA ASP A 241 5.35 5.40 29.39
C ASP A 241 3.85 5.41 29.72
N ASP A 242 3.09 4.56 29.02
CA ASP A 242 1.63 4.67 28.88
C ASP A 242 1.21 6.03 28.26
N GLU A 243 0.92 7.03 29.09
CA GLU A 243 0.52 8.39 28.66
C GLU A 243 1.30 9.49 29.40
N GLU A 244 2.28 9.12 30.24
CA GLU A 244 3.12 10.07 30.95
C GLU A 244 4.40 10.33 30.17
N VAL A 245 4.72 11.61 29.93
CA VAL A 245 5.98 12.02 29.29
C VAL A 245 7.13 11.77 30.27
N VAL A 246 7.96 10.78 29.98
CA VAL A 246 9.11 10.40 30.81
C VAL A 246 10.43 11.01 30.32
N SER A 247 10.47 11.49 29.08
CA SER A 247 11.60 12.20 28.49
C SER A 247 11.12 12.99 27.28
N GLU A 248 11.62 14.20 27.08
CA GLU A 248 11.27 15.04 25.94
C GLU A 248 12.50 15.78 25.40
N SER A 249 12.43 16.15 24.12
CA SER A 249 13.43 16.99 23.48
C SER A 249 12.76 17.80 22.39
N ARG A 250 13.16 19.07 22.27
CA ARG A 250 12.64 19.99 21.27
C ARG A 250 13.78 20.82 20.68
N GLY A 251 13.81 20.94 19.36
CA GLY A 251 14.85 21.69 18.67
C GLY A 251 14.41 22.23 17.32
N GLU A 252 15.10 23.28 16.87
CA GLU A 252 14.94 23.78 15.51
C GLU A 252 15.88 23.01 14.57
N ILE A 253 15.33 22.55 13.44
CA ILE A 253 16.06 21.86 12.39
C ILE A 253 15.92 22.63 11.08
N PRO A 254 17.03 23.02 10.43
CA PRO A 254 16.96 23.56 9.08
C PRO A 254 16.68 22.41 8.12
N VAL A 255 15.71 22.59 7.22
CA VAL A 255 15.40 21.64 6.16
C VAL A 255 15.64 22.28 4.79
N SER A 256 16.14 21.50 3.84
CA SER A 256 16.20 21.88 2.43
C SER A 256 15.10 21.23 1.62
N ARG A 257 14.86 21.71 0.40
CA ARG A 257 13.97 21.01 -0.54
C ARG A 257 14.53 19.62 -0.84
N GLY A 258 13.72 18.58 -0.63
CA GLY A 258 14.12 17.18 -0.80
C GLY A 258 13.88 16.37 0.46
N ARG A 259 14.54 15.21 0.55
CA ARG A 259 14.50 14.31 1.71
C ARG A 259 15.79 14.41 2.50
N GLU A 260 15.67 14.64 3.80
CA GLU A 260 16.79 14.76 4.73
C GLU A 260 16.49 13.94 6.00
N THR A 261 17.52 13.37 6.61
CA THR A 261 17.40 12.68 7.90
C THR A 261 17.88 13.59 9.02
N HIS A 262 17.03 13.81 10.02
CA HIS A 262 17.37 14.55 11.24
C HIS A 262 17.42 13.62 12.44
N MET A 263 18.27 13.95 13.41
CA MET A 263 18.47 13.16 14.62
C MET A 263 18.28 14.02 15.86
N MET A 264 17.52 13.49 16.82
CA MET A 264 17.40 14.03 18.17
C MET A 264 17.83 12.98 19.18
N TYR A 265 18.50 13.42 20.23
CA TYR A 265 19.00 12.52 21.27
C TYR A 265 18.16 12.69 22.53
N LEU A 266 17.72 11.56 23.10
CA LEU A 266 17.08 11.49 24.40
C LEU A 266 17.81 10.51 25.31
N ARG A 267 17.68 10.75 26.61
CA ARG A 267 18.14 9.85 27.66
C ARG A 267 16.95 9.44 28.50
N LEU A 268 16.85 8.15 28.79
CA LEU A 268 15.86 7.58 29.69
C LEU A 268 16.60 6.89 30.84
N GLU A 269 16.39 7.41 32.05
CA GLU A 269 16.96 6.82 33.27
C GLU A 269 16.14 5.61 33.70
N ASN A 270 16.81 4.57 34.19
CA ASN A 270 16.17 3.35 34.70
C ASN A 270 15.07 2.80 33.76
N PRO A 271 15.38 2.55 32.47
CA PRO A 271 14.38 2.15 31.50
C PRO A 271 13.75 0.80 31.87
N LYS A 272 12.42 0.68 31.71
CA LYS A 272 11.75 -0.62 31.75
C LYS A 272 12.14 -1.39 30.48
N LEU A 273 12.94 -2.44 30.61
CA LEU A 273 13.39 -3.21 29.46
C LEU A 273 12.29 -4.15 28.95
N TRP A 274 12.24 -4.32 27.62
CA TRP A 274 11.41 -5.33 26.98
C TRP A 274 12.10 -6.70 27.02
N TYR A 275 11.39 -7.72 27.46
CA TYR A 275 11.86 -9.10 27.51
C TYR A 275 10.96 -10.03 26.69
N PRO A 276 11.53 -11.11 26.11
CA PRO A 276 10.72 -12.16 25.51
C PRO A 276 9.85 -12.86 26.57
N ASN A 277 8.80 -13.54 26.09
CA ASN A 277 7.88 -14.27 26.97
C ASN A 277 8.63 -15.23 27.91
N GLY A 278 8.32 -15.15 29.20
CA GLY A 278 8.95 -15.97 30.25
C GLY A 278 10.24 -15.39 30.87
N TYR A 279 10.77 -14.27 30.36
CA TYR A 279 12.03 -13.68 30.86
C TYR A 279 11.88 -12.29 31.51
N GLY A 280 10.66 -11.76 31.59
CA GLY A 280 10.38 -10.46 32.19
C GLY A 280 9.11 -9.83 31.62
N GLY A 281 8.96 -8.51 31.85
CA GLY A 281 7.88 -7.72 31.27
C GLY A 281 8.13 -7.30 29.83
N GLN A 282 7.07 -6.98 29.09
CA GLN A 282 7.12 -6.51 27.70
C GLN A 282 6.84 -5.01 27.66
N ALA A 283 7.63 -4.23 28.41
CA ALA A 283 7.44 -2.78 28.45
C ALA A 283 7.61 -2.16 27.05
N MET A 284 6.68 -1.29 26.67
CA MET A 284 6.66 -0.59 25.38
C MET A 284 6.48 0.89 25.65
N TYR A 285 7.39 1.71 25.13
CA TYR A 285 7.28 3.17 25.14
C TYR A 285 6.65 3.63 23.83
N ARG A 286 5.93 4.76 23.86
CA ARG A 286 5.41 5.44 22.67
C ARG A 286 6.24 6.67 22.34
#